data_AF-A0A970SAU8-F1
#
_entry.id   AF-A0A970SAU8-F1
#
_cell.length_a   1.000
_cell.length_b   1.000
_cell.length_c   1.000
_cell.angle_alpha   90.00
_cell.angle_beta   90.00
_cell.angle_gamma   90.00
#
_symmetry.space_group_name_H-M   'P 1'
#
loop_
_entity.id
_entity.type
_entity.pdbx_description
1 polymer ?
#
loop_
_entity_poly.entity_id
_entity_poly.type
_entity_poly.pdbx_seq_one_letter_code
_entity_poly.pdbx_strand_id
1 'polypeptide(L)'
;MKEVACKRAEKTCARWLLACCLFLPLACGESSSAKDEAPHGATDGTDALDTGNRDGVPSDGSSSTDDGEHPFVDTVVVDTSSGAPIDTLSGSDSHTLMDTVNDTDAPPDGRDILLPAAGAWLGLNSDHQLGDPQDVLPVREAMYGRMADIYHAYHRWTSVFPKAFDVQAAEAGRHLLLNWKGAHADGTVIWGDIAAGKEDEQIAVTAARIAAFGRPLFLTFHHEPEDEVRDGKGTAAEFAAAFRHVHDHFAALGVTNVVWVWNVMGFNGHQDLYEGGLYPGDAYVDWIAYDPYNWFGCRETAKWRSFEEMTEWFYEWTGQHHPEKPLMLAEFGSEEHGAETPSKADWLREIPVVLATTRTRIRAVVYFDTGPPHTCTWSLDSSPESIAAFRDIAADPFLNPPR
;
A
#
# COMPACT_ATOMS: atom_id res chain seq x y z
N MET A 1 -31.88 -40.70 24.14
CA MET A 1 -32.54 -41.92 23.59
C MET A 1 -31.86 -42.14 22.25
N LYS A 2 -30.78 -42.94 22.11
CA LYS A 2 -30.60 -44.40 22.27
C LYS A 2 -31.42 -45.25 21.27
N GLU A 3 -30.75 -46.27 20.72
CA GLU A 3 -31.19 -47.31 19.77
C GLU A 3 -31.26 -46.84 18.28
N VAL A 4 -30.89 -47.63 17.25
CA VAL A 4 -30.70 -49.10 17.11
C VAL A 4 -29.39 -49.46 16.34
N ALA A 5 -28.95 -50.73 16.44
CA ALA A 5 -27.71 -51.35 15.92
C ALA A 5 -28.03 -52.64 15.10
N CYS A 6 -27.17 -53.29 14.28
CA CYS A 6 -25.81 -53.07 13.73
C CYS A 6 -25.52 -54.21 12.69
N LYS A 7 -24.30 -54.26 12.07
CA LYS A 7 -23.72 -55.33 11.19
C LYS A 7 -24.21 -55.37 9.73
N ARG A 8 -23.32 -55.30 8.71
CA ARG A 8 -22.44 -56.34 8.08
C ARG A 8 -23.23 -57.48 7.37
N ALA A 9 -22.85 -58.00 6.20
CA ALA A 9 -21.89 -57.61 5.13
C ALA A 9 -22.04 -58.55 3.90
N GLU A 10 -21.48 -58.14 2.73
CA GLU A 10 -21.07 -58.95 1.55
C GLU A 10 -22.10 -59.78 0.72
N LYS A 11 -22.08 -59.64 -0.63
CA LYS A 11 -21.45 -60.61 -1.58
C LYS A 11 -21.84 -60.44 -3.07
N THR A 12 -20.84 -60.25 -3.94
CA THR A 12 -20.66 -60.86 -5.30
C THR A 12 -19.30 -60.36 -5.86
N CYS A 13 -18.23 -61.16 -5.96
CA CYS A 13 -17.87 -62.18 -6.98
C CYS A 13 -17.78 -61.63 -8.44
N ALA A 14 -16.72 -61.87 -9.23
CA ALA A 14 -15.54 -62.74 -9.05
C ALA A 14 -14.34 -62.48 -10.02
N ARG A 15 -13.11 -62.84 -9.57
CA ARG A 15 -11.91 -63.41 -10.26
C ARG A 15 -11.35 -62.75 -11.56
N TRP A 16 -10.04 -62.71 -11.86
CA TRP A 16 -8.97 -63.74 -11.81
C TRP A 16 -7.59 -63.12 -11.44
N LEU A 17 -6.84 -63.60 -10.42
CA LEU A 17 -5.65 -64.51 -10.45
C LEU A 17 -4.32 -63.86 -10.93
N LEU A 18 -3.10 -64.11 -10.40
CA LEU A 18 -2.50 -65.25 -9.63
C LEU A 18 -1.23 -64.75 -8.84
N ALA A 19 -1.10 -64.88 -7.51
CA ALA A 19 -0.23 -65.79 -6.67
C ALA A 19 1.32 -65.74 -6.92
N CYS A 20 2.29 -65.87 -5.98
CA CYS A 20 2.45 -66.42 -4.60
C CYS A 20 3.42 -65.53 -3.76
N CYS A 21 3.41 -65.39 -2.42
CA CYS A 21 3.73 -66.34 -1.30
C CYS A 21 5.13 -67.00 -1.39
N LEU A 22 5.95 -67.18 -0.34
CA LEU A 22 5.91 -66.95 1.13
C LEU A 22 7.34 -67.18 1.71
N PHE A 23 7.71 -66.68 2.91
CA PHE A 23 8.47 -67.36 4.02
C PHE A 23 9.10 -66.39 5.05
N LEU A 24 8.94 -66.71 6.34
CA LEU A 24 9.67 -66.23 7.54
C LEU A 24 10.57 -67.41 8.05
N PRO A 25 11.56 -67.28 8.99
CA PRO A 25 11.39 -66.62 10.30
C PRO A 25 12.65 -66.06 11.06
N LEU A 26 12.35 -65.41 12.22
CA LEU A 26 13.10 -65.25 13.49
C LEU A 26 14.64 -65.02 13.55
N ALA A 27 15.05 -63.96 14.29
CA ALA A 27 16.08 -64.02 15.34
C ALA A 27 16.01 -62.80 16.30
N CYS A 28 16.36 -62.99 17.58
CA CYS A 28 16.53 -61.90 18.58
C CYS A 28 17.98 -61.37 18.59
N GLY A 29 18.18 -60.15 19.10
CA GLY A 29 19.51 -59.65 19.46
C GLY A 29 19.49 -58.25 20.07
N GLU A 30 19.69 -58.15 21.38
CA GLU A 30 20.01 -56.89 22.06
C GLU A 30 21.49 -56.52 21.82
N SER A 31 21.77 -55.26 21.47
CA SER A 31 23.07 -54.63 21.78
C SER A 31 22.99 -53.10 21.75
N SER A 32 23.96 -52.48 22.41
CA SER A 32 24.07 -51.05 22.74
C SER A 32 24.25 -50.12 21.53
N SER A 33 23.68 -48.92 21.61
CA SER A 33 24.21 -47.73 20.92
C SER A 33 25.00 -46.86 21.91
N ALA A 34 26.31 -46.79 21.72
CA ALA A 34 27.11 -45.68 22.23
C ALA A 34 26.92 -44.44 21.32
N LYS A 35 27.47 -43.30 21.77
CA LYS A 35 27.41 -41.99 21.11
C LYS A 35 28.10 -42.01 19.74
N ASP A 36 27.57 -41.30 18.74
CA ASP A 36 28.08 -39.98 18.32
C ASP A 36 27.30 -39.44 17.09
N GLU A 37 27.59 -38.18 16.75
CA GLU A 37 27.20 -37.41 15.55
C GLU A 37 25.78 -36.80 15.46
N ALA A 38 25.73 -35.63 14.83
CA ALA A 38 24.64 -34.66 14.83
C ALA A 38 23.91 -34.58 13.47
N PRO A 39 22.76 -33.90 13.41
CA PRO A 39 22.29 -33.32 12.15
C PRO A 39 22.11 -31.79 12.23
N HIS A 40 22.55 -31.16 11.14
CA HIS A 40 22.14 -29.87 10.57
C HIS A 40 21.03 -29.05 11.25
N GLY A 41 21.37 -27.82 11.61
CA GLY A 41 20.44 -26.69 11.68
C GLY A 41 20.84 -25.62 10.67
N ALA A 42 19.97 -25.34 9.71
CA ALA A 42 19.90 -24.05 9.01
C ALA A 42 18.80 -23.22 9.73
N THR A 43 18.69 -21.88 9.65
CA THR A 43 19.24 -20.87 8.73
C THR A 43 19.59 -19.57 9.49
N ASP A 44 20.29 -18.64 8.82
CA ASP A 44 20.35 -17.20 9.13
C ASP A 44 18.97 -16.58 9.44
N GLY A 45 18.82 -15.45 10.13
CA GLY A 45 19.79 -14.39 10.47
C GLY A 45 19.15 -13.02 10.15
N THR A 46 18.24 -12.55 11.00
CA THR A 46 18.45 -11.52 12.05
C THR A 46 18.60 -10.09 11.56
N ASP A 47 17.71 -9.26 12.11
CA ASP A 47 17.60 -7.81 12.06
C ASP A 47 18.93 -7.03 12.14
N ALA A 48 18.93 -5.85 11.51
CA ALA A 48 19.95 -4.82 11.68
C ALA A 48 19.30 -3.48 12.11
N LEU A 49 18.87 -3.41 13.36
CA LEU A 49 18.82 -2.17 14.13
C LEU A 49 19.93 -2.23 15.18
N ASP A 50 20.94 -1.35 15.09
CA ASP A 50 21.70 -0.97 16.28
C ASP A 50 22.08 0.52 16.28
N THR A 51 22.15 1.01 17.50
CA THR A 51 22.36 2.35 18.00
C THR A 51 23.79 2.85 17.85
N GLY A 52 23.96 4.18 17.86
CA GLY A 52 25.26 4.82 17.63
C GLY A 52 25.47 6.16 18.32
N ASN A 53 24.89 6.40 19.50
CA ASN A 53 25.20 7.61 20.27
C ASN A 53 26.58 7.47 20.97
N ARG A 54 27.51 8.39 20.73
CA ARG A 54 28.70 8.60 21.56
C ARG A 54 29.09 10.07 21.65
N ASP A 55 29.36 10.50 22.87
CA ASP A 55 29.74 11.85 23.25
C ASP A 55 31.10 12.30 22.65
N GLY A 56 31.21 13.60 22.35
CA GLY A 56 32.43 14.20 21.81
C GLY A 56 32.45 15.73 21.93
N VAL A 57 32.64 16.24 23.14
CA VAL A 57 32.87 17.69 23.40
C VAL A 57 34.27 18.11 22.91
N PRO A 58 34.38 19.26 22.25
CA PRO A 58 35.31 20.29 22.74
C PRO A 58 34.62 21.65 23.00
N SER A 59 35.24 22.46 23.86
CA SER A 59 34.76 23.77 24.32
C SER A 59 35.39 24.97 23.59
N ASP A 60 34.82 26.15 23.90
CA ASP A 60 35.38 27.51 23.78
C ASP A 60 35.33 28.23 22.41
N GLY A 61 34.90 29.51 22.42
CA GLY A 61 34.83 30.32 21.18
C GLY A 61 34.45 31.81 21.29
N SER A 62 33.52 32.22 22.16
CA SER A 62 33.22 33.63 22.58
C SER A 62 32.73 34.68 21.54
N SER A 63 32.06 35.72 22.08
CA SER A 63 31.60 36.99 21.45
C SER A 63 30.41 36.93 20.47
N SER A 64 29.49 37.90 20.35
CA SER A 64 28.77 38.83 21.27
C SER A 64 28.18 39.98 20.42
N THR A 65 27.03 40.56 20.81
CA THR A 65 26.29 41.67 20.14
C THR A 65 25.65 41.26 18.79
N ASP A 66 24.51 41.82 18.36
CA ASP A 66 23.82 43.06 18.78
C ASP A 66 22.27 42.94 18.64
N ASP A 67 21.53 43.90 19.22
CA ASP A 67 20.06 43.96 19.25
C ASP A 67 19.42 44.44 17.92
N GLY A 68 18.12 44.17 17.69
CA GLY A 68 17.43 44.60 16.46
C GLY A 68 15.92 44.34 16.42
N GLU A 69 15.14 45.13 17.16
CA GLU A 69 13.67 45.06 17.25
C GLU A 69 12.93 45.88 16.17
N HIS A 70 11.69 45.47 15.85
CA HIS A 70 10.55 46.34 15.47
C HIS A 70 10.43 46.85 13.99
N PRO A 71 9.21 47.26 13.53
CA PRO A 71 8.49 46.50 12.49
C PRO A 71 8.04 47.39 11.31
N PHE A 72 7.20 46.91 10.38
CA PHE A 72 6.14 47.76 9.79
C PHE A 72 5.01 46.94 9.14
N VAL A 73 3.80 47.48 9.22
CA VAL A 73 2.55 47.01 8.59
C VAL A 73 2.33 47.82 7.31
N ASP A 74 1.70 47.27 6.27
CA ASP A 74 0.86 48.14 5.45
C ASP A 74 -0.43 47.46 4.98
N THR A 75 -1.52 48.23 5.00
CA THR A 75 -2.89 47.76 4.78
C THR A 75 -3.50 48.54 3.63
N VAL A 76 -3.81 47.86 2.51
CA VAL A 76 -4.47 48.52 1.38
C VAL A 76 -5.98 48.55 1.59
N VAL A 77 -6.49 49.73 1.89
CA VAL A 77 -7.93 50.06 1.89
C VAL A 77 -8.40 50.19 0.44
N VAL A 78 -9.53 49.56 0.09
CA VAL A 78 -10.24 49.80 -1.17
C VAL A 78 -11.58 50.48 -0.87
N ASP A 79 -11.84 51.59 -1.56
CA ASP A 79 -12.99 52.46 -1.37
C ASP A 79 -14.27 51.92 -2.06
N THR A 80 -15.43 52.35 -1.56
CA THR A 80 -16.77 51.92 -1.95
C THR A 80 -17.49 52.94 -2.84
N SER A 81 -18.21 52.52 -3.88
CA SER A 81 -19.45 53.22 -4.33
C SER A 81 -20.24 52.50 -5.44
N SER A 82 -21.57 52.72 -5.44
CA SER A 82 -22.63 52.20 -6.35
C SER A 82 -22.87 50.67 -6.31
N GLY A 83 -24.08 50.11 -6.13
CA GLY A 83 -25.46 50.64 -6.08
C GLY A 83 -26.11 50.67 -7.47
N ALA A 84 -27.21 49.97 -7.80
CA ALA A 84 -28.20 49.14 -7.07
C ALA A 84 -28.88 48.19 -8.11
N PRO A 85 -29.97 47.41 -7.84
CA PRO A 85 -30.70 47.15 -6.61
C PRO A 85 -30.82 45.66 -6.21
N ILE A 86 -31.45 45.43 -5.06
CA ILE A 86 -31.84 44.11 -4.54
C ILE A 86 -33.17 43.69 -5.18
N ASP A 87 -33.28 42.44 -5.64
CA ASP A 87 -34.56 41.77 -5.88
C ASP A 87 -34.68 40.57 -4.94
N THR A 88 -35.83 40.43 -4.28
CA THR A 88 -36.04 39.46 -3.19
C THR A 88 -36.87 38.28 -3.67
N LEU A 89 -36.27 37.10 -3.80
CA LEU A 89 -37.01 35.84 -3.80
C LEU A 89 -36.35 34.78 -2.93
N SER A 90 -37.18 34.14 -2.11
CA SER A 90 -36.81 33.02 -1.26
C SER A 90 -36.77 31.72 -2.05
N GLY A 91 -35.70 30.94 -1.88
CA GLY A 91 -35.60 29.58 -2.39
C GLY A 91 -34.60 28.80 -1.55
N SER A 92 -35.09 27.85 -0.75
CA SER A 92 -34.24 26.94 0.00
C SER A 92 -33.94 25.72 -0.86
N ASP A 93 -32.79 25.74 -1.55
CA ASP A 93 -32.27 24.55 -2.22
C ASP A 93 -30.93 24.17 -1.59
N SER A 94 -30.96 23.09 -0.80
CA SER A 94 -29.77 22.38 -0.37
C SER A 94 -29.15 21.70 -1.59
N HIS A 95 -28.25 22.41 -2.28
CA HIS A 95 -27.47 21.83 -3.36
C HIS A 95 -26.56 20.75 -2.79
N THR A 96 -26.97 19.50 -2.98
CA THR A 96 -26.09 18.34 -2.90
C THR A 96 -25.01 18.52 -3.96
N LEU A 97 -23.80 18.89 -3.54
CA LEU A 97 -22.62 18.87 -4.39
C LEU A 97 -22.24 17.41 -4.66
N MET A 98 -22.94 16.79 -5.61
CA MET A 98 -22.37 15.68 -6.36
C MET A 98 -21.34 16.28 -7.30
N ASP A 99 -20.09 16.27 -6.85
CA ASP A 99 -18.95 16.72 -7.63
C ASP A 99 -18.83 15.84 -8.87
N THR A 100 -19.20 16.38 -10.03
CA THR A 100 -19.08 15.69 -11.30
C THR A 100 -17.61 15.67 -11.68
N VAL A 101 -17.01 14.48 -11.71
CA VAL A 101 -15.63 14.26 -12.18
C VAL A 101 -15.42 15.05 -13.48
N ASN A 102 -14.47 15.99 -13.48
CA ASN A 102 -14.13 16.75 -14.68
C ASN A 102 -13.51 15.81 -15.72
N ASP A 103 -13.86 16.01 -16.99
CA ASP A 103 -13.27 15.32 -18.16
C ASP A 103 -11.75 15.59 -18.33
N THR A 104 -11.10 16.30 -17.39
CA THR A 104 -9.67 16.65 -17.41
C THR A 104 -8.75 15.54 -16.87
N ASP A 105 -9.29 14.60 -16.10
CA ASP A 105 -8.48 13.63 -15.34
C ASP A 105 -8.09 12.40 -16.17
N ALA A 106 -8.63 12.26 -17.39
CA ALA A 106 -8.31 11.15 -18.30
C ALA A 106 -6.97 11.39 -19.03
N PRO A 107 -6.09 10.38 -19.15
CA PRO A 107 -4.84 10.53 -19.89
C PRO A 107 -5.11 10.80 -21.38
N PRO A 108 -4.21 11.51 -22.10
CA PRO A 108 -4.43 11.88 -23.51
C PRO A 108 -4.59 10.71 -24.49
N ASP A 109 -4.24 9.49 -24.07
CA ASP A 109 -4.40 8.25 -24.83
C ASP A 109 -5.76 7.56 -24.62
N GLY A 110 -6.59 8.06 -23.70
CA GLY A 110 -7.91 7.52 -23.38
C GLY A 110 -7.88 6.17 -22.64
N ARG A 111 -6.75 5.79 -22.02
CA ARG A 111 -6.69 4.59 -21.15
C ARG A 111 -7.61 4.76 -19.93
N ASP A 112 -8.21 3.64 -19.52
CA ASP A 112 -8.87 3.53 -18.23
C ASP A 112 -7.83 3.53 -17.11
N ILE A 113 -7.71 4.68 -16.42
CA ILE A 113 -6.84 4.85 -15.24
C ILE A 113 -7.48 4.37 -13.93
N LEU A 114 -8.57 3.60 -14.00
CA LEU A 114 -9.26 3.05 -12.83
C LEU A 114 -9.74 4.13 -11.85
N LEU A 115 -10.12 5.30 -12.35
CA LEU A 115 -10.71 6.37 -11.55
C LEU A 115 -12.18 6.02 -11.22
N PRO A 116 -12.60 6.01 -9.94
CA PRO A 116 -13.98 5.71 -9.59
C PRO A 116 -14.90 6.85 -10.07
N ALA A 117 -16.07 6.49 -10.61
CA ALA A 117 -17.03 7.46 -11.15
C ALA A 117 -17.61 8.43 -10.10
N ALA A 118 -17.56 8.04 -8.82
CA ALA A 118 -17.85 8.87 -7.65
C ALA A 118 -17.08 8.31 -6.45
N GLY A 119 -16.86 9.09 -5.39
CA GLY A 119 -16.21 8.60 -4.16
C GLY A 119 -14.77 8.12 -4.39
N ALA A 120 -14.31 7.16 -3.57
CA ALA A 120 -12.98 6.58 -3.60
C ALA A 120 -13.03 5.04 -3.45
N TRP A 121 -12.05 4.35 -4.02
CA TRP A 121 -11.90 2.90 -3.82
C TRP A 121 -11.41 2.58 -2.39
N LEU A 122 -11.98 1.54 -1.77
CA LEU A 122 -11.47 0.98 -0.51
C LEU A 122 -10.71 -0.32 -0.77
N GLY A 123 -9.40 -0.27 -0.59
CA GLY A 123 -8.49 -1.41 -0.75
C GLY A 123 -8.05 -2.05 0.56
N LEU A 124 -7.51 -3.26 0.45
CA LEU A 124 -6.81 -3.95 1.53
C LEU A 124 -5.47 -4.51 1.02
N ASN A 125 -4.45 -4.31 1.83
CA ASN A 125 -3.25 -5.12 1.84
C ASN A 125 -3.35 -6.09 3.01
N SER A 126 -3.58 -7.38 2.73
CA SER A 126 -3.50 -8.43 3.75
C SER A 126 -2.08 -8.97 3.74
N ASP A 127 -1.26 -8.45 4.65
CA ASP A 127 0.17 -8.72 4.65
C ASP A 127 0.49 -10.19 4.93
N HIS A 128 1.60 -10.69 4.37
CA HIS A 128 2.04 -12.07 4.44
C HIS A 128 2.29 -12.58 5.87
N GLN A 129 2.43 -11.69 6.85
CA GLN A 129 2.54 -12.03 8.27
C GLN A 129 1.21 -12.51 8.88
N LEU A 130 0.06 -12.15 8.28
CA LEU A 130 -1.25 -12.68 8.68
C LEU A 130 -1.54 -14.07 8.09
N GLY A 131 -0.84 -14.47 7.02
CA GLY A 131 -1.01 -15.75 6.32
C GLY A 131 -0.88 -15.62 4.79
N ASP A 132 -1.24 -16.67 4.05
CA ASP A 132 -1.38 -16.55 2.58
C ASP A 132 -2.56 -15.61 2.27
N PRO A 133 -2.39 -14.56 1.44
CA PRO A 133 -3.47 -13.66 1.07
C PRO A 133 -4.72 -14.36 0.49
N GLN A 134 -4.57 -15.55 -0.11
CA GLN A 134 -5.68 -16.39 -0.57
C GLN A 134 -6.63 -16.81 0.55
N ASP A 135 -6.08 -17.07 1.73
CA ASP A 135 -6.85 -17.50 2.91
C ASP A 135 -7.28 -16.30 3.76
N VAL A 136 -6.43 -15.28 3.88
CA VAL A 136 -6.65 -14.12 4.76
C VAL A 136 -7.69 -13.15 4.18
N LEU A 137 -7.54 -12.70 2.92
CA LEU A 137 -8.37 -11.63 2.38
C LEU A 137 -9.88 -11.98 2.37
N PRO A 138 -10.33 -13.19 1.99
CA PRO A 138 -11.75 -13.55 2.06
C PRO A 138 -12.30 -13.57 3.49
N VAL A 139 -11.47 -13.91 4.49
CA VAL A 139 -11.85 -13.87 5.91
C VAL A 139 -11.98 -12.44 6.40
N ARG A 140 -11.06 -11.55 6.00
CA ARG A 140 -11.11 -10.10 6.27
C ARG A 140 -12.35 -9.47 5.66
N GLU A 141 -12.63 -9.72 4.40
CA GLU A 141 -13.82 -9.21 3.69
C GLU A 141 -15.13 -9.70 4.31
N ALA A 142 -15.21 -10.98 4.69
CA ALA A 142 -16.34 -11.51 5.45
C ALA A 142 -16.48 -10.88 6.84
N MET A 143 -15.36 -10.52 7.48
CA MET A 143 -15.35 -9.79 8.74
C MET A 143 -15.88 -8.35 8.56
N TYR A 144 -15.51 -7.65 7.49
CA TYR A 144 -15.86 -6.24 7.25
C TYR A 144 -17.16 -6.03 6.46
N GLY A 145 -17.75 -7.10 5.91
CA GLY A 145 -19.09 -7.08 5.32
C GLY A 145 -19.14 -6.80 3.81
N ARG A 146 -17.99 -6.65 3.15
CA ARG A 146 -17.88 -6.53 1.68
C ARG A 146 -16.51 -6.96 1.18
N MET A 147 -16.42 -7.16 -0.12
CA MET A 147 -15.17 -7.34 -0.86
C MET A 147 -14.43 -5.99 -0.99
N ALA A 148 -13.10 -6.01 -0.89
CA ALA A 148 -12.26 -4.85 -1.19
C ALA A 148 -12.34 -4.48 -2.68
N ASP A 149 -12.17 -3.22 -3.03
CA ASP A 149 -12.12 -2.74 -4.42
C ASP A 149 -10.72 -2.96 -5.02
N ILE A 150 -9.68 -2.73 -4.21
CA ILE A 150 -8.27 -2.94 -4.56
C ILE A 150 -7.69 -4.07 -3.70
N TYR A 151 -7.01 -5.03 -4.33
CA TYR A 151 -6.06 -5.92 -3.66
C TYR A 151 -4.64 -5.43 -3.93
N HIS A 152 -3.87 -5.20 -2.86
CA HIS A 152 -2.49 -4.73 -2.93
C HIS A 152 -1.49 -5.88 -2.74
N ALA A 153 -0.56 -6.01 -3.68
CA ALA A 153 0.39 -7.10 -3.76
C ALA A 153 1.83 -6.61 -4.00
N TYR A 154 2.81 -7.26 -3.34
CA TYR A 154 4.24 -7.02 -3.57
C TYR A 154 4.87 -8.12 -4.39
N HIS A 155 5.62 -7.72 -5.43
CA HIS A 155 6.41 -8.60 -6.27
C HIS A 155 7.83 -8.06 -6.35
N ARG A 156 8.81 -8.94 -6.11
CA ARG A 156 10.23 -8.62 -6.35
C ARG A 156 10.50 -8.55 -7.86
N TRP A 157 11.61 -7.94 -8.26
CA TRP A 157 11.95 -7.64 -9.65
C TRP A 157 11.81 -8.84 -10.58
N THR A 158 12.31 -10.00 -10.15
CA THR A 158 12.32 -11.27 -10.89
C THR A 158 11.16 -12.22 -10.52
N SER A 159 10.19 -11.76 -9.72
CA SER A 159 9.02 -12.59 -9.35
C SER A 159 8.18 -12.92 -10.58
N VAL A 160 7.62 -14.13 -10.62
CA VAL A 160 6.64 -14.48 -11.65
C VAL A 160 5.34 -13.73 -11.36
N PHE A 161 4.85 -13.02 -12.37
CA PHE A 161 3.53 -12.40 -12.41
C PHE A 161 2.74 -13.01 -13.59
N PRO A 162 1.40 -13.18 -13.49
CA PRO A 162 0.64 -13.15 -12.24
C PRO A 162 0.91 -14.40 -11.39
N LYS A 163 0.79 -14.28 -10.06
CA LYS A 163 0.57 -15.39 -9.15
C LYS A 163 -0.87 -15.90 -9.31
N ALA A 164 -1.16 -17.09 -8.78
CA ALA A 164 -2.52 -17.65 -8.78
C ALA A 164 -3.53 -16.71 -8.10
N PHE A 165 -3.15 -16.04 -7.00
CA PHE A 165 -4.05 -15.13 -6.32
C PHE A 165 -4.29 -13.82 -7.06
N ASP A 166 -3.30 -13.27 -7.77
CA ASP A 166 -3.49 -12.06 -8.59
C ASP A 166 -4.62 -12.28 -9.62
N VAL A 167 -4.63 -13.47 -10.25
CA VAL A 167 -5.71 -13.91 -11.15
C VAL A 167 -7.03 -14.06 -10.40
N GLN A 168 -7.07 -14.79 -9.29
CA GLN A 168 -8.31 -15.00 -8.51
C GLN A 168 -8.91 -13.69 -7.99
N ALA A 169 -8.08 -12.78 -7.50
CA ALA A 169 -8.50 -11.49 -6.96
C ALA A 169 -9.10 -10.61 -8.07
N ALA A 170 -8.48 -10.63 -9.25
CA ALA A 170 -8.95 -9.95 -10.45
C ALA A 170 -10.23 -10.55 -11.03
N GLU A 171 -10.35 -11.87 -11.11
CA GLU A 171 -11.56 -12.59 -11.55
C GLU A 171 -12.76 -12.36 -10.63
N ALA A 172 -12.51 -12.21 -9.32
CA ALA A 172 -13.52 -11.79 -8.36
C ALA A 172 -13.98 -10.33 -8.54
N GLY A 173 -13.30 -9.54 -9.39
CA GLY A 173 -13.67 -8.15 -9.69
C GLY A 173 -12.95 -7.09 -8.85
N ARG A 174 -11.78 -7.41 -8.28
CA ARG A 174 -10.88 -6.40 -7.70
C ARG A 174 -9.98 -5.78 -8.77
N HIS A 175 -9.54 -4.56 -8.53
CA HIS A 175 -8.35 -3.98 -9.14
C HIS A 175 -7.11 -4.51 -8.42
N LEU A 176 -6.01 -4.67 -9.15
CA LEU A 176 -4.72 -4.99 -8.53
C LEU A 176 -3.91 -3.71 -8.38
N LEU A 177 -3.34 -3.49 -7.19
CA LEU A 177 -2.23 -2.58 -6.96
C LEU A 177 -0.97 -3.41 -6.79
N LEU A 178 -0.03 -3.27 -7.72
CA LEU A 178 1.17 -4.09 -7.81
C LEU A 178 2.41 -3.24 -7.50
N ASN A 179 2.95 -3.42 -6.30
CA ASN A 179 4.26 -2.88 -5.92
C ASN A 179 5.36 -3.79 -6.49
N TRP A 180 5.96 -3.38 -7.61
CA TRP A 180 7.08 -4.08 -8.25
C TRP A 180 8.41 -3.50 -7.76
N LYS A 181 8.98 -4.10 -6.71
CA LYS A 181 10.22 -3.63 -6.06
C LYS A 181 11.44 -4.07 -6.88
N GLY A 182 12.29 -3.13 -7.27
CA GLY A 182 13.59 -3.36 -7.93
C GLY A 182 14.63 -3.98 -6.99
N ALA A 183 14.37 -5.21 -6.56
CA ALA A 183 15.28 -6.07 -5.82
C ALA A 183 15.18 -7.49 -6.39
N HIS A 184 16.31 -8.15 -6.57
CA HIS A 184 16.37 -9.57 -6.89
C HIS A 184 16.11 -10.43 -5.63
N ALA A 185 16.32 -11.74 -5.72
CA ALA A 185 16.22 -12.62 -4.56
C ALA A 185 17.45 -12.50 -3.62
N ASP A 186 18.58 -12.08 -4.17
CA ASP A 186 19.95 -12.14 -3.64
C ASP A 186 20.70 -10.80 -3.68
N GLY A 187 20.05 -9.71 -4.11
CA GLY A 187 20.66 -8.39 -4.18
C GLY A 187 19.72 -7.27 -4.63
N THR A 188 20.19 -6.04 -4.50
CA THR A 188 19.46 -4.81 -4.86
C THR A 188 19.68 -4.47 -6.33
N VAL A 189 18.63 -4.08 -7.06
CA VAL A 189 18.77 -3.52 -8.41
C VAL A 189 19.05 -2.03 -8.29
N ILE A 190 20.17 -1.57 -8.84
CA ILE A 190 20.58 -0.16 -8.85
C ILE A 190 19.76 0.60 -9.90
N TRP A 191 19.18 1.75 -9.54
CA TRP A 191 18.31 2.48 -10.47
C TRP A 191 19.05 3.01 -11.70
N GLY A 192 20.31 3.42 -11.55
CA GLY A 192 21.17 3.79 -12.68
C GLY A 192 21.38 2.66 -13.70
N ASP A 193 21.32 1.40 -13.27
CA ASP A 193 21.47 0.23 -14.14
C ASP A 193 20.17 -0.08 -14.91
N ILE A 194 19.01 0.13 -14.28
CA ILE A 194 17.70 0.11 -14.95
C ILE A 194 17.64 1.23 -15.99
N ALA A 195 17.98 2.47 -15.60
CA ALA A 195 17.98 3.64 -16.49
C ALA A 195 18.99 3.53 -17.65
N ALA A 196 20.05 2.73 -17.49
CA ALA A 196 21.02 2.41 -18.54
C ALA A 196 20.61 1.20 -19.42
N GLY A 197 19.43 0.61 -19.19
CA GLY A 197 18.88 -0.50 -19.97
C GLY A 197 19.53 -1.87 -19.71
N LYS A 198 20.22 -2.05 -18.58
CA LYS A 198 20.83 -3.36 -18.25
C LYS A 198 19.79 -4.42 -17.86
N GLU A 199 18.61 -3.98 -17.42
CA GLU A 199 17.51 -4.82 -16.96
C GLU A 199 16.43 -5.07 -18.02
N ASP A 200 16.63 -4.62 -19.26
CA ASP A 200 15.63 -4.65 -20.34
C ASP A 200 15.02 -6.03 -20.61
N GLU A 201 15.80 -7.11 -20.48
CA GLU A 201 15.28 -8.48 -20.65
C GLU A 201 14.24 -8.82 -19.56
N GLN A 202 14.50 -8.44 -18.30
CA GLN A 202 13.59 -8.66 -17.18
C GLN A 202 12.35 -7.75 -17.26
N ILE A 203 12.54 -6.51 -17.74
CA ILE A 203 11.44 -5.57 -18.02
C ILE A 203 10.54 -6.14 -19.12
N ALA A 204 11.10 -6.60 -20.24
CA ALA A 204 10.35 -7.20 -21.35
C ALA A 204 9.57 -8.46 -20.94
N VAL A 205 10.17 -9.34 -20.13
CA VAL A 205 9.50 -10.54 -19.60
C VAL A 205 8.30 -10.16 -18.72
N THR A 206 8.43 -9.14 -17.88
CA THR A 206 7.35 -8.68 -17.00
C THR A 206 6.27 -7.93 -17.78
N ALA A 207 6.65 -7.06 -18.71
CA ALA A 207 5.76 -6.35 -19.62
C ALA A 207 4.88 -7.31 -20.43
N ALA A 208 5.47 -8.37 -21.01
CA ALA A 208 4.73 -9.39 -21.77
C ALA A 208 3.71 -10.16 -20.90
N ARG A 209 4.04 -10.43 -19.63
CA ARG A 209 3.13 -11.06 -18.66
C ARG A 209 1.97 -10.15 -18.27
N ILE A 210 2.25 -8.85 -18.07
CA ILE A 210 1.23 -7.84 -17.76
C ILE A 210 0.29 -7.62 -18.96
N ALA A 211 0.82 -7.55 -20.19
CA ALA A 211 0.00 -7.50 -21.40
C ALA A 211 -0.89 -8.75 -21.55
N ALA A 212 -0.34 -9.94 -21.28
CA ALA A 212 -1.09 -11.20 -21.35
C ALA A 212 -2.16 -11.35 -20.25
N PHE A 213 -2.01 -10.66 -19.11
CA PHE A 213 -3.05 -10.58 -18.07
C PHE A 213 -4.28 -9.79 -18.52
N GLY A 214 -4.13 -8.82 -19.42
CA GLY A 214 -5.21 -8.26 -20.23
C GLY A 214 -6.28 -7.42 -19.51
N ARG A 215 -6.19 -7.25 -18.19
CA ARG A 215 -7.03 -6.35 -17.38
C ARG A 215 -6.23 -5.13 -16.93
N PRO A 216 -6.85 -3.93 -16.79
CA PRO A 216 -6.19 -2.79 -16.16
C PRO A 216 -5.73 -3.10 -14.73
N LEU A 217 -4.55 -2.62 -14.35
CA LEU A 217 -4.01 -2.69 -13.00
C LEU A 217 -3.15 -1.47 -12.66
N PHE A 218 -3.14 -1.09 -11.39
CA PHE A 218 -2.20 -0.10 -10.88
C PHE A 218 -0.82 -0.74 -10.71
N LEU A 219 0.20 -0.18 -11.36
CA LEU A 219 1.59 -0.63 -11.26
C LEU A 219 2.43 0.48 -10.63
N THR A 220 2.99 0.17 -9.46
CA THR A 220 4.00 1.00 -8.81
C THR A 220 5.37 0.44 -9.12
N PHE A 221 6.16 1.16 -9.92
CA PHE A 221 7.60 0.92 -9.93
C PHE A 221 8.15 1.41 -8.59
N HIS A 222 8.56 0.46 -7.74
CA HIS A 222 9.46 0.73 -6.63
C HIS A 222 8.98 1.75 -5.59
N HIS A 223 7.89 1.45 -4.86
CA HIS A 223 7.37 2.26 -3.76
C HIS A 223 8.45 2.65 -2.72
N GLU A 224 8.21 3.80 -2.07
CA GLU A 224 9.02 4.37 -0.98
C GLU A 224 10.54 4.37 -1.26
N PRO A 225 11.01 5.04 -2.33
CA PRO A 225 12.43 5.11 -2.64
C PRO A 225 13.25 6.03 -1.70
N GLU A 226 12.62 6.86 -0.87
CA GLU A 226 13.30 7.99 -0.21
C GLU A 226 14.48 7.61 0.69
N ASP A 227 14.32 6.59 1.53
CA ASP A 227 15.43 6.11 2.36
C ASP A 227 16.44 5.30 1.53
N GLU A 228 16.01 4.62 0.46
CA GLU A 228 16.94 3.92 -0.45
C GLU A 228 17.82 4.87 -1.28
N VAL A 229 17.41 6.13 -1.49
CA VAL A 229 18.29 7.19 -2.01
C VAL A 229 19.44 7.45 -1.04
N ARG A 230 19.17 7.41 0.27
CA ARG A 230 20.18 7.63 1.33
C ARG A 230 21.07 6.41 1.52
N ASP A 231 20.52 5.20 1.37
CA ASP A 231 21.26 3.93 1.44
C ASP A 231 22.12 3.64 0.20
N GLY A 232 22.08 4.50 -0.82
CA GLY A 232 23.00 4.45 -1.97
C GLY A 232 22.55 3.55 -3.13
N LYS A 233 21.24 3.28 -3.25
CA LYS A 233 20.66 2.55 -4.39
C LYS A 233 20.66 3.33 -5.71
N GLY A 234 20.80 4.64 -5.59
CA GLY A 234 20.89 5.62 -6.67
C GLY A 234 20.45 6.99 -6.17
N THR A 235 20.63 8.01 -6.99
CA THR A 235 20.09 9.35 -6.74
C THR A 235 18.59 9.43 -7.07
N ALA A 236 17.89 10.45 -6.55
CA ALA A 236 16.50 10.73 -6.91
C ALA A 236 16.29 10.86 -8.44
N ALA A 237 17.25 11.49 -9.13
CA ALA A 237 17.23 11.62 -10.58
C ALA A 237 17.41 10.26 -11.31
N GLU A 238 18.19 9.33 -10.76
CA GLU A 238 18.33 7.97 -11.29
C GLU A 238 17.08 7.12 -11.03
N PHE A 239 16.41 7.27 -9.88
CA PHE A 239 15.08 6.68 -9.65
C PHE A 239 14.09 7.15 -10.72
N ALA A 240 13.98 8.48 -10.93
CA ALA A 240 13.08 9.05 -11.91
C ALA A 240 13.45 8.61 -13.35
N ALA A 241 14.73 8.47 -13.67
CA ALA A 241 15.18 7.93 -14.95
C ALA A 241 14.84 6.43 -15.12
N ALA A 242 14.98 5.63 -14.07
CA ALA A 242 14.60 4.22 -14.07
C ALA A 242 13.09 4.03 -14.27
N PHE A 243 12.27 4.83 -13.58
CA PHE A 243 10.82 4.84 -13.76
C PHE A 243 10.45 5.14 -15.22
N ARG A 244 10.99 6.22 -15.79
CA ARG A 244 10.76 6.60 -17.20
C ARG A 244 11.17 5.49 -18.17
N HIS A 245 12.33 4.87 -17.93
CA HIS A 245 12.84 3.79 -18.77
C HIS A 245 11.94 2.54 -18.74
N VAL A 246 11.46 2.15 -17.55
CA VAL A 246 10.47 1.05 -17.42
C VAL A 246 9.17 1.37 -18.16
N HIS A 247 8.64 2.59 -17.99
CA HIS A 247 7.45 3.05 -18.70
C HIS A 247 7.62 3.00 -20.22
N ASP A 248 8.69 3.61 -20.75
CA ASP A 248 8.93 3.72 -22.18
C ASP A 248 9.19 2.35 -22.82
N HIS A 249 9.80 1.41 -22.09
CA HIS A 249 9.97 0.04 -22.53
C HIS A 249 8.62 -0.72 -22.58
N PHE A 250 7.74 -0.54 -21.60
CA PHE A 250 6.37 -1.08 -21.64
C PHE A 250 5.56 -0.50 -22.81
N ALA A 251 5.63 0.80 -23.04
CA ALA A 251 4.98 1.48 -24.15
C ALA A 251 5.50 1.00 -25.52
N ALA A 252 6.82 0.82 -25.67
CA ALA A 252 7.44 0.30 -26.88
C ALA A 252 7.04 -1.16 -27.19
N LEU A 253 6.71 -1.95 -26.16
CA LEU A 253 6.16 -3.31 -26.29
C LEU A 253 4.63 -3.34 -26.50
N GLY A 254 3.97 -2.18 -26.52
CA GLY A 254 2.52 -2.06 -26.73
C GLY A 254 1.67 -2.45 -25.51
N VAL A 255 2.22 -2.40 -24.30
CA VAL A 255 1.46 -2.65 -23.07
C VAL A 255 0.58 -1.45 -22.74
N THR A 256 -0.73 -1.64 -22.74
CA THR A 256 -1.73 -0.55 -22.59
C THR A 256 -2.65 -0.72 -21.38
N ASN A 257 -2.52 -1.80 -20.62
CA ASN A 257 -3.36 -2.14 -19.46
C ASN A 257 -2.68 -1.85 -18.11
N VAL A 258 -1.71 -0.94 -18.10
CA VAL A 258 -1.06 -0.45 -16.87
C VAL A 258 -1.58 0.95 -16.57
N VAL A 259 -1.87 1.19 -15.29
CA VAL A 259 -2.07 2.51 -14.68
C VAL A 259 -0.84 2.80 -13.84
N TRP A 260 -0.05 3.81 -14.21
CA TRP A 260 1.25 4.09 -13.61
C TRP A 260 1.11 4.87 -12.30
N VAL A 261 1.63 4.31 -11.21
CA VAL A 261 1.58 4.91 -9.87
C VAL A 261 2.99 5.31 -9.44
N TRP A 262 3.16 6.58 -9.06
CA TRP A 262 4.35 7.04 -8.34
C TRP A 262 4.02 7.05 -6.84
N ASN A 263 4.54 6.07 -6.10
CA ASN A 263 4.29 5.92 -4.66
C ASN A 263 5.51 6.24 -3.82
N VAL A 264 5.31 7.05 -2.77
CA VAL A 264 6.34 7.61 -1.89
C VAL A 264 5.85 7.61 -0.43
N MET A 265 6.73 7.82 0.55
CA MET A 265 6.33 7.93 1.96
C MET A 265 5.42 9.15 2.23
N GLY A 266 5.51 10.20 1.39
CA GLY A 266 4.78 11.45 1.57
C GLY A 266 5.16 12.21 2.85
N PHE A 267 6.34 11.95 3.41
CA PHE A 267 6.79 12.52 4.67
C PHE A 267 7.54 13.84 4.45
N ASN A 268 7.22 14.87 5.26
CA ASN A 268 7.82 16.19 5.09
C ASN A 268 9.33 16.26 5.35
N GLY A 269 9.91 15.26 6.01
CA GLY A 269 11.37 15.09 6.15
C GLY A 269 12.11 14.61 4.88
N HIS A 270 11.40 14.45 3.76
CA HIS A 270 11.92 14.09 2.43
C HIS A 270 11.53 15.10 1.33
N GLN A 271 11.07 16.30 1.70
CA GLN A 271 10.70 17.37 0.76
C GLN A 271 11.80 17.67 -0.28
N ASP A 272 13.06 17.60 0.14
CA ASP A 272 14.25 17.80 -0.70
C ASP A 272 14.38 16.77 -1.83
N LEU A 273 13.82 15.58 -1.66
CA LEU A 273 13.81 14.53 -2.69
C LEU A 273 12.67 14.75 -3.70
N TYR A 274 11.47 15.13 -3.23
CA TYR A 274 10.32 15.39 -4.10
C TYR A 274 10.60 16.59 -5.03
N GLU A 275 11.19 17.67 -4.48
CA GLU A 275 11.66 18.82 -5.26
C GLU A 275 13.00 18.52 -6.00
N GLY A 276 13.81 17.61 -5.47
CA GLY A 276 15.12 17.20 -6.00
C GLY A 276 15.08 16.23 -7.18
N GLY A 277 13.92 16.02 -7.80
CA GLY A 277 13.78 15.25 -9.03
C GLY A 277 13.45 13.76 -8.86
N LEU A 278 12.86 13.36 -7.74
CA LEU A 278 12.30 12.01 -7.55
C LEU A 278 11.05 11.76 -8.43
N TYR A 279 10.32 12.82 -8.78
CA TYR A 279 9.15 12.72 -9.65
C TYR A 279 9.55 12.47 -11.12
N PRO A 280 9.03 11.43 -11.80
CA PRO A 280 9.43 11.12 -13.17
C PRO A 280 8.84 12.06 -14.23
N GLY A 281 7.76 12.78 -13.92
CA GLY A 281 7.06 13.75 -14.77
C GLY A 281 5.62 13.34 -15.09
N ASP A 282 4.72 14.31 -15.31
CA ASP A 282 3.27 14.06 -15.43
C ASP A 282 2.89 13.16 -16.61
N ALA A 283 3.75 13.06 -17.64
CA ALA A 283 3.57 12.19 -18.80
C ALA A 283 3.83 10.70 -18.51
N TYR A 284 4.37 10.39 -17.33
CA TYR A 284 4.77 9.04 -16.90
C TYR A 284 3.92 8.49 -15.75
N VAL A 285 3.03 9.31 -15.19
CA VAL A 285 2.32 9.02 -13.94
C VAL A 285 0.83 9.25 -14.15
N ASP A 286 0.03 8.21 -14.00
CA ASP A 286 -1.43 8.32 -14.01
C ASP A 286 -1.94 8.71 -12.60
N TRP A 287 -1.35 8.16 -11.53
CA TRP A 287 -1.71 8.44 -10.12
C TRP A 287 -0.48 8.75 -9.26
N ILE A 288 -0.65 9.67 -8.31
CA ILE A 288 0.31 9.88 -7.22
C ILE A 288 -0.20 9.15 -5.99
N ALA A 289 0.64 8.31 -5.38
CA ALA A 289 0.33 7.62 -4.14
C ALA A 289 1.27 8.05 -3.02
N TYR A 290 0.79 7.98 -1.79
CA TYR A 290 1.64 8.16 -0.62
C TYR A 290 1.19 7.37 0.61
N ASP A 291 2.14 7.07 1.49
CA ASP A 291 1.98 6.05 2.54
C ASP A 291 2.06 6.60 3.99
N PRO A 292 1.05 7.38 4.45
CA PRO A 292 1.06 7.97 5.78
C PRO A 292 0.62 6.98 6.87
N TYR A 293 1.28 7.02 8.03
CA TYR A 293 0.95 6.19 9.20
C TYR A 293 0.88 7.00 10.50
N ASN A 294 -0.12 6.70 11.35
CA ASN A 294 -0.18 7.22 12.72
C ASN A 294 0.68 6.35 13.64
N TRP A 295 1.97 6.70 13.75
CA TRP A 295 2.97 5.97 14.55
C TRP A 295 2.81 6.06 16.07
N PHE A 296 1.79 6.77 16.57
CA PHE A 296 1.50 6.85 18.00
C PHE A 296 1.01 5.50 18.55
N GLY A 297 1.49 5.13 19.73
CA GLY A 297 1.40 3.75 20.24
C GLY A 297 2.66 2.95 19.93
N CYS A 298 3.14 2.99 18.67
CA CYS A 298 4.27 2.16 18.24
C CYS A 298 5.64 2.77 18.59
N ARG A 299 5.87 4.04 18.21
CA ARG A 299 7.16 4.71 18.35
C ARG A 299 7.12 5.63 19.57
N GLU A 300 8.06 5.46 20.51
CA GLU A 300 8.11 6.20 21.79
C GLU A 300 8.05 7.74 21.65
N THR A 301 8.53 8.28 20.53
CA THR A 301 8.60 9.72 20.25
C THR A 301 7.54 10.22 19.26
N ALA A 302 6.68 9.34 18.74
CA ALA A 302 5.59 9.74 17.86
C ALA A 302 4.53 10.53 18.63
N LYS A 303 3.90 11.47 17.93
CA LYS A 303 2.71 12.18 18.41
C LYS A 303 1.50 11.61 17.69
N TRP A 304 0.37 11.48 18.40
CA TRP A 304 -0.91 11.17 17.79
C TRP A 304 -1.25 12.22 16.73
N ARG A 305 -1.82 11.79 15.61
CA ARG A 305 -2.35 12.65 14.56
C ARG A 305 -3.69 12.10 14.07
N SER A 306 -4.62 13.00 13.77
CA SER A 306 -5.87 12.66 13.10
C SER A 306 -5.60 12.22 11.65
N PHE A 307 -6.61 11.62 11.00
CA PHE A 307 -6.51 11.27 9.59
C PHE A 307 -6.41 12.52 8.68
N GLU A 308 -7.02 13.64 9.06
CA GLU A 308 -6.82 14.93 8.38
C GLU A 308 -5.39 15.46 8.54
N GLU A 309 -4.81 15.41 9.74
CA GLU A 309 -3.46 15.92 10.06
C GLU A 309 -2.34 15.05 9.44
N MET A 310 -2.53 13.74 9.34
CA MET A 310 -1.51 12.86 8.72
C MET A 310 -1.45 13.01 7.20
N THR A 311 -2.58 13.33 6.56
CA THR A 311 -2.70 13.41 5.09
C THR A 311 -2.39 14.80 4.54
N GLU A 312 -2.42 15.83 5.40
CA GLU A 312 -2.33 17.25 5.05
C GLU A 312 -1.15 17.62 4.16
N TRP A 313 0.08 17.47 4.67
CA TRP A 313 1.23 18.11 4.06
C TRP A 313 1.47 17.67 2.61
N PHE A 314 1.41 16.36 2.31
CA PHE A 314 1.63 15.87 0.96
C PHE A 314 0.42 16.10 0.03
N TYR A 315 -0.80 16.12 0.58
CA TYR A 315 -1.98 16.55 -0.17
C TYR A 315 -1.85 18.01 -0.64
N GLU A 316 -1.40 18.90 0.24
CA GLU A 316 -1.17 20.31 -0.11
C GLU A 316 0.02 20.47 -1.08
N TRP A 317 1.12 19.76 -0.86
CA TRP A 317 2.28 19.79 -1.76
C TRP A 317 1.91 19.31 -3.17
N THR A 318 1.21 18.19 -3.30
CA THR A 318 0.69 17.72 -4.61
C THR A 318 -0.40 18.63 -5.17
N GLY A 319 -1.13 19.38 -4.33
CA GLY A 319 -2.06 20.43 -4.78
C GLY A 319 -1.37 21.63 -5.43
N GLN A 320 -0.14 21.95 -4.99
CA GLN A 320 0.66 23.04 -5.55
C GLN A 320 1.44 22.64 -6.80
N HIS A 321 1.87 21.36 -6.89
CA HIS A 321 2.79 20.89 -7.94
C HIS A 321 2.12 20.02 -9.01
N HIS A 322 1.12 19.20 -8.65
CA HIS A 322 0.49 18.22 -9.54
C HIS A 322 -1.04 18.19 -9.37
N PRO A 323 -1.76 19.34 -9.47
CA PRO A 323 -3.16 19.46 -9.07
C PRO A 323 -4.13 18.54 -9.83
N GLU A 324 -3.80 18.17 -11.07
CA GLU A 324 -4.64 17.34 -11.95
C GLU A 324 -4.48 15.83 -11.69
N LYS A 325 -3.53 15.39 -10.85
CA LYS A 325 -3.34 13.97 -10.57
C LYS A 325 -4.31 13.48 -9.50
N PRO A 326 -5.04 12.36 -9.71
CA PRO A 326 -5.74 11.68 -8.63
C PRO A 326 -4.73 11.12 -7.62
N LEU A 327 -5.10 11.16 -6.35
CA LEU A 327 -4.27 10.72 -5.24
C LEU A 327 -4.74 9.38 -4.67
N MET A 328 -3.80 8.57 -4.21
CA MET A 328 -4.05 7.30 -3.52
C MET A 328 -3.30 7.28 -2.19
N LEU A 329 -3.93 6.78 -1.12
CA LEU A 329 -3.17 6.26 0.02
C LEU A 329 -2.91 4.78 -0.27
N ALA A 330 -1.71 4.44 -0.72
CA ALA A 330 -1.40 3.06 -1.14
C ALA A 330 -1.12 2.16 0.06
N GLU A 331 -0.67 2.73 1.16
CA GLU A 331 -0.59 2.10 2.47
C GLU A 331 -0.94 3.14 3.55
N PHE A 332 -1.74 2.76 4.55
CA PHE A 332 -1.94 3.59 5.73
C PHE A 332 -2.41 2.75 6.91
N GLY A 333 -2.20 3.26 8.13
CA GLY A 333 -2.62 2.58 9.35
C GLY A 333 -2.53 3.45 10.62
N SER A 334 -3.22 3.00 11.67
CA SER A 334 -3.13 3.52 13.03
C SER A 334 -3.09 2.37 14.03
N GLU A 335 -2.30 2.52 15.09
CA GLU A 335 -2.23 1.53 16.15
C GLU A 335 -3.23 1.82 17.28
N GLU A 336 -3.56 0.79 18.06
CA GLU A 336 -4.28 0.95 19.32
C GLU A 336 -3.41 1.65 20.37
N HIS A 337 -4.04 2.49 21.19
CA HIS A 337 -3.33 3.28 22.20
C HIS A 337 -4.25 3.61 23.39
N GLY A 338 -3.69 4.21 24.44
CA GLY A 338 -4.43 4.59 25.64
C GLY A 338 -5.45 5.72 25.38
N ALA A 339 -6.44 5.85 26.27
CA ALA A 339 -7.58 6.78 26.14
C ALA A 339 -7.26 8.28 26.31
N GLU A 340 -6.01 8.71 26.07
CA GLU A 340 -5.58 10.11 26.13
C GLU A 340 -5.87 10.88 24.83
N THR A 341 -6.19 10.15 23.74
CA THR A 341 -6.45 10.65 22.38
C THR A 341 -7.62 9.89 21.75
N PRO A 342 -8.23 10.36 20.65
CA PRO A 342 -9.31 9.64 19.96
C PRO A 342 -8.85 8.25 19.51
N SER A 343 -9.68 7.24 19.73
CA SER A 343 -9.30 5.84 19.52
C SER A 343 -9.05 5.51 18.06
N LYS A 344 -8.38 4.39 17.78
CA LYS A 344 -8.28 3.83 16.41
C LYS A 344 -9.65 3.70 15.74
N ALA A 345 -10.68 3.34 16.50
CA ALA A 345 -12.05 3.22 15.99
C ALA A 345 -12.71 4.58 15.67
N ASP A 346 -12.33 5.67 16.33
CA ASP A 346 -12.78 7.02 16.00
C ASP A 346 -12.02 7.55 14.78
N TRP A 347 -10.70 7.36 14.76
CA TRP A 347 -9.80 7.70 13.65
C TRP A 347 -10.19 7.00 12.34
N LEU A 348 -10.56 5.72 12.39
CA LEU A 348 -11.08 5.01 11.21
C LEU A 348 -12.35 5.68 10.68
N ARG A 349 -13.28 6.12 11.54
CA ARG A 349 -14.52 6.79 11.12
C ARG A 349 -14.32 8.22 10.60
N GLU A 350 -13.17 8.83 10.87
CA GLU A 350 -12.77 10.13 10.31
C GLU A 350 -12.55 10.05 8.79
N ILE A 351 -12.06 8.90 8.29
CA ILE A 351 -11.62 8.69 6.90
C ILE A 351 -12.66 9.16 5.85
N PRO A 352 -13.88 8.59 5.74
CA PRO A 352 -14.83 8.98 4.70
C PRO A 352 -15.25 10.45 4.80
N VAL A 353 -15.27 11.03 6.01
CA VAL A 353 -15.63 12.44 6.22
C VAL A 353 -14.55 13.36 5.64
N VAL A 354 -13.28 13.09 5.96
CA VAL A 354 -12.13 13.88 5.47
C VAL A 354 -11.97 13.74 3.96
N LEU A 355 -12.06 12.52 3.42
CA LEU A 355 -12.00 12.27 1.97
C LEU A 355 -13.13 13.00 1.22
N ALA A 356 -14.34 13.04 1.77
CA ALA A 356 -15.48 13.71 1.16
C ALA A 356 -15.48 15.25 1.29
N THR A 357 -14.59 15.85 2.09
CA THR A 357 -14.65 17.29 2.42
C THR A 357 -13.35 18.05 2.18
N THR A 358 -12.22 17.59 2.73
CA THR A 358 -10.94 18.34 2.70
C THR A 358 -9.83 17.62 1.94
N ARG A 359 -9.99 16.33 1.64
CA ARG A 359 -9.06 15.49 0.87
C ARG A 359 -9.70 14.89 -0.39
N THR A 360 -10.57 15.64 -1.06
CA THR A 360 -11.38 15.19 -2.22
C THR A 360 -10.60 14.65 -3.41
N ARG A 361 -9.32 15.02 -3.58
CA ARG A 361 -8.45 14.42 -4.61
C ARG A 361 -7.95 13.02 -4.28
N ILE A 362 -8.11 12.53 -3.05
CA ILE A 362 -7.80 11.14 -2.69
C ILE A 362 -8.97 10.26 -3.17
N ARG A 363 -8.73 9.53 -4.27
CA ARG A 363 -9.73 8.71 -4.97
C ARG A 363 -9.51 7.21 -4.76
N ALA A 364 -8.53 6.82 -3.94
CA ALA A 364 -8.34 5.46 -3.44
C ALA A 364 -7.64 5.48 -2.08
N VAL A 365 -8.03 4.59 -1.17
CA VAL A 365 -7.34 4.35 0.11
C VAL A 365 -7.20 2.85 0.34
N VAL A 366 -6.00 2.38 0.62
CA VAL A 366 -5.66 0.96 0.76
C VAL A 366 -5.09 0.73 2.15
N TYR A 367 -5.87 0.11 3.04
CA TYR A 367 -5.46 -0.06 4.43
C TYR A 367 -4.40 -1.17 4.54
N PHE A 368 -3.31 -0.89 5.27
CA PHE A 368 -2.22 -1.85 5.48
C PHE A 368 -2.53 -2.74 6.70
N ASP A 369 -3.27 -3.82 6.46
CA ASP A 369 -3.70 -4.76 7.49
C ASP A 369 -2.59 -5.78 7.77
N THR A 370 -1.79 -5.50 8.81
CA THR A 370 -0.70 -6.37 9.26
C THR A 370 -0.64 -6.55 10.77
N GLY A 371 -0.04 -7.65 11.23
CA GLY A 371 0.08 -8.01 12.63
C GLY A 371 1.51 -8.47 13.01
N PRO A 372 1.67 -9.09 14.19
CA PRO A 372 2.95 -9.66 14.61
C PRO A 372 3.53 -10.61 13.56
N PRO A 373 4.86 -10.61 13.32
CA PRO A 373 5.91 -10.09 14.18
C PRO A 373 6.32 -8.63 13.91
N HIS A 374 5.57 -7.85 13.12
CA HIS A 374 5.84 -6.41 12.99
C HIS A 374 5.81 -5.71 14.35
N THR A 375 6.69 -4.73 14.52
CA THR A 375 6.81 -3.95 15.76
C THR A 375 5.61 -3.04 15.99
N CYS A 376 5.01 -2.52 14.92
CA CYS A 376 3.73 -1.82 14.94
C CYS A 376 2.62 -2.75 14.45
N THR A 377 1.49 -2.75 15.13
CA THR A 377 0.33 -3.61 14.85
C THR A 377 -0.82 -2.80 14.25
N TRP A 378 -0.83 -2.69 12.92
CA TRP A 378 -1.88 -1.98 12.18
C TRP A 378 -3.19 -2.77 12.06
N SER A 379 -3.17 -4.08 12.36
CA SER A 379 -4.25 -5.06 12.18
C SER A 379 -5.64 -4.54 12.49
N LEU A 380 -6.57 -4.67 11.55
CA LEU A 380 -7.94 -4.16 11.68
C LEU A 380 -8.78 -4.91 12.73
N ASP A 381 -8.37 -6.14 13.10
CA ASP A 381 -8.95 -6.93 14.18
C ASP A 381 -8.29 -6.74 15.55
N SER A 382 -7.50 -5.67 15.73
CA SER A 382 -6.87 -5.28 17.01
C SER A 382 -7.86 -5.09 18.15
N SER A 383 -9.10 -4.69 17.86
CA SER A 383 -10.20 -4.57 18.82
C SER A 383 -11.58 -4.81 18.17
N PRO A 384 -12.60 -5.24 18.94
CA PRO A 384 -13.99 -5.26 18.47
C PRO A 384 -14.47 -3.91 17.93
N GLU A 385 -14.00 -2.83 18.54
CA GLU A 385 -14.29 -1.45 18.18
C GLU A 385 -13.67 -1.06 16.82
N SER A 386 -12.42 -1.47 16.54
CA SER A 386 -11.76 -1.34 15.24
C SER A 386 -12.51 -2.11 14.15
N ILE A 387 -12.91 -3.36 14.41
CA ILE A 387 -13.72 -4.15 13.46
C ILE A 387 -15.06 -3.47 13.17
N ALA A 388 -15.72 -2.91 14.19
CA ALA A 388 -16.96 -2.18 14.02
C ALA A 388 -16.77 -0.89 13.19
N ALA A 389 -15.72 -0.12 13.49
CA ALA A 389 -15.39 1.09 12.73
C ALA A 389 -15.06 0.80 11.26
N PHE A 390 -14.31 -0.27 10.99
CA PHE A 390 -13.98 -0.64 9.61
C PHE A 390 -15.21 -1.14 8.82
N ARG A 391 -16.17 -1.81 9.48
CA ARG A 391 -17.49 -2.10 8.88
C ARG A 391 -18.27 -0.82 8.54
N ASP A 392 -18.25 0.16 9.43
CA ASP A 392 -18.96 1.43 9.22
C ASP A 392 -18.42 2.15 7.97
N ILE A 393 -17.08 2.28 7.83
CA ILE A 393 -16.48 2.93 6.64
C ILE A 393 -16.57 2.08 5.38
N ALA A 394 -16.52 0.75 5.50
CA ALA A 394 -16.72 -0.15 4.36
C ALA A 394 -18.14 -0.04 3.79
N ALA A 395 -19.13 0.28 4.62
CA ALA A 395 -20.51 0.53 4.21
C ALA A 395 -20.76 1.99 3.76
N ASP A 396 -19.84 2.92 3.99
CA ASP A 396 -20.01 4.34 3.67
C ASP A 396 -20.13 4.55 2.14
N PRO A 397 -21.13 5.31 1.63
CA PRO A 397 -21.31 5.52 0.20
C PRO A 397 -20.13 6.16 -0.53
N PHE A 398 -19.28 6.93 0.14
CA PHE A 398 -18.09 7.52 -0.45
C PHE A 398 -17.00 6.46 -0.70
N LEU A 399 -16.85 5.50 0.21
CA LEU A 399 -15.88 4.41 0.10
C LEU A 399 -16.45 3.13 -0.54
N ASN A 400 -17.75 3.11 -0.83
CA ASN A 400 -18.46 2.01 -1.49
C ASN A 400 -19.09 2.45 -2.83
N PRO A 401 -18.29 2.95 -3.79
CA PRO A 401 -18.80 3.39 -5.07
C PRO A 401 -19.25 2.21 -5.95
N PRO A 402 -20.13 2.44 -6.94
CA PRO A 402 -20.46 1.44 -7.95
C PRO A 402 -19.22 0.97 -8.72
N ARG A 403 -19.22 -0.31 -9.11
CA ARG A 403 -18.21 -0.95 -9.97
C ARG A 403 -18.76 -1.23 -11.37
#